data_AF-A0A0L6WMK4-F1
#
_entry.id   AF-A0A0L6WMK4-F1
#
_cell.length_a   1.000
_cell.length_b   1.000
_cell.length_c   1.000
_cell.angle_alpha   90.00
_cell.angle_beta   90.00
_cell.angle_gamma   90.00
#
_symmetry.space_group_name_H-M   'P 1'
#
loop_
_entity.id
_entity.type
_entity.pdbx_description
1 polymer ?
#
loop_
_entity_poly.entity_id
_entity_poly.type
_entity_poly.pdbx_seq_one_letter_code
_entity_poly.pdbx_strand_id
1 'polypeptide(L)'
;MSRCPWMCSALEVGDWIYTTTVYLPPSIAEIWASQTMSQQLAQAFAANAMPQKFQDMVPPYLHTFEDVFSKALFDLLPECKRWDHAIELLPDSTPSSCKVYPLMPREQDELNTFLQENLDSGHICPFKSPMAFPVFLIKKKDGLLRLV
;
A
#
# COMPACT_ATOMS: atom_id res chain seq x y z
N MET A 1 -38.86 -21.66 1.74
CA MET A 1 -37.41 -21.85 1.48
C MET A 1 -37.20 -21.95 -0.02
N SER A 2 -36.99 -20.80 -0.66
CA SER A 2 -36.78 -20.64 -2.10
C SER A 2 -35.30 -20.88 -2.44
N ARG A 3 -35.01 -21.85 -3.32
CA ARG A 3 -33.66 -22.13 -3.82
C ARG A 3 -33.28 -21.10 -4.89
N CYS A 4 -32.05 -20.60 -4.82
CA CYS A 4 -31.48 -19.64 -5.76
C CYS A 4 -31.39 -20.24 -7.19
N PRO A 5 -31.68 -19.48 -8.27
CA PRO A 5 -31.75 -20.03 -9.64
C PRO A 5 -30.43 -20.23 -10.39
N TRP A 6 -29.27 -19.93 -9.80
CA TRP A 6 -28.00 -19.80 -10.55
C TRP A 6 -26.95 -20.88 -10.24
N MET A 7 -27.37 -22.06 -9.75
CA MET A 7 -26.43 -23.14 -9.44
C MET A 7 -26.64 -24.35 -10.35
N CYS A 8 -25.61 -24.58 -11.17
CA CYS A 8 -25.29 -25.76 -11.99
C CYS A 8 -26.20 -26.07 -13.19
N SER A 9 -25.93 -25.40 -14.31
CA SER A 9 -26.11 -26.03 -15.63
C SER A 9 -25.11 -27.21 -15.74
N ALA A 10 -25.58 -28.37 -16.18
CA ALA A 10 -24.70 -29.50 -16.49
C ALA A 10 -23.84 -29.16 -17.72
N LEU A 11 -22.55 -29.51 -17.68
CA LEU A 11 -21.63 -29.30 -18.80
C LEU A 11 -22.08 -30.14 -20.01
N GLU A 12 -22.14 -29.53 -21.19
CA GLU A 12 -22.55 -30.21 -22.43
C GLU A 12 -21.32 -30.63 -23.27
N VAL A 13 -21.53 -31.62 -24.15
CA VAL A 13 -20.47 -32.12 -25.04
C VAL A 13 -20.15 -31.04 -26.08
N GLY A 14 -19.07 -30.30 -25.85
CA GLY A 14 -18.64 -29.17 -26.67
C GLY A 14 -18.09 -28.00 -25.84
N ASP A 15 -18.35 -27.97 -24.53
CA ASP A 15 -17.83 -26.96 -23.63
C ASP A 15 -16.30 -27.09 -23.47
N TRP A 16 -15.57 -26.01 -23.75
CA TRP A 16 -14.13 -25.94 -23.53
C TRP A 16 -13.86 -25.59 -22.07
N ILE A 17 -13.58 -26.62 -21.27
CA ILE A 17 -13.03 -26.46 -19.92
C ILE A 17 -11.55 -26.05 -20.06
N TYR A 18 -11.26 -24.76 -19.87
CA TYR A 18 -9.89 -24.31 -19.64
C TYR A 18 -9.49 -24.74 -18.22
N THR A 19 -9.00 -25.97 -18.08
CA THR A 19 -8.31 -26.35 -16.84
C THR A 19 -6.90 -25.78 -16.95
N THR A 20 -6.68 -24.61 -16.33
CA THR A 20 -5.31 -24.19 -16.03
C THR A 20 -4.85 -25.11 -14.91
N THR A 21 -4.21 -26.21 -15.29
CA THR A 21 -3.36 -26.96 -14.37
C THR A 21 -2.22 -26.02 -14.01
N VAL A 22 -2.33 -25.34 -12.85
CA VAL A 22 -1.22 -24.60 -12.27
C VAL A 22 -0.16 -25.63 -11.92
N TYR A 23 0.75 -25.88 -12.85
CA TYR A 23 2.02 -26.49 -12.52
C TYR A 23 2.72 -25.52 -11.57
N LEU A 24 2.69 -25.82 -10.27
CA LEU A 24 3.62 -25.21 -9.33
C LEU A 24 5.02 -25.65 -9.80
N PRO A 25 5.89 -24.74 -10.27
CA PRO A 25 7.26 -25.13 -10.58
C PRO A 25 7.90 -25.70 -9.30
N PRO A 26 8.65 -26.82 -9.38
CA PRO A 26 9.21 -27.49 -8.19
C PRO A 26 10.28 -26.67 -7.46
N SER A 27 10.58 -25.46 -7.92
CA SER A 27 11.11 -24.42 -7.08
C SER A 27 10.68 -23.09 -7.69
N ILE A 28 9.78 -22.37 -7.01
CA ILE A 28 9.90 -20.91 -7.06
C ILE A 28 11.29 -20.68 -6.48
N ALA A 29 12.27 -20.35 -7.32
CA ALA A 29 13.46 -19.68 -6.82
C ALA A 29 12.90 -18.39 -6.23
N GLU A 30 12.64 -18.40 -4.92
CA GLU A 30 12.18 -17.23 -4.21
C GLU A 30 13.23 -16.18 -4.51
N ILE A 31 12.86 -15.18 -5.31
CA ILE A 31 13.69 -14.01 -5.53
C ILE A 31 13.60 -13.26 -4.20
N TRP A 32 14.39 -13.72 -3.23
CA TRP A 32 14.63 -12.95 -2.03
C TRP A 32 15.37 -11.71 -2.50
N ALA A 33 14.76 -10.54 -2.30
CA ALA A 33 15.55 -9.34 -2.14
C ALA A 33 16.53 -9.62 -1.00
N SER A 34 17.79 -9.94 -1.36
CA SER A 34 18.84 -10.22 -0.39
C SER A 34 19.10 -8.93 0.38
N GLN A 35 19.15 -9.04 1.70
CA GLN A 35 19.53 -7.88 2.50
C GLN A 35 21.02 -7.62 2.29
N THR A 36 21.36 -6.39 1.94
CA THR A 36 22.77 -5.97 1.86
C THR A 36 23.33 -5.73 3.28
N MET A 37 24.65 -5.84 3.47
CA MET A 37 25.31 -5.57 4.76
C MET A 37 24.96 -4.19 5.33
N SER A 38 24.78 -3.16 4.49
CA SER A 38 24.38 -1.82 4.93
C SER A 38 22.96 -1.79 5.52
N GLN A 39 22.05 -2.61 5.00
CA GLN A 39 20.69 -2.73 5.53
C GLN A 39 20.69 -3.41 6.92
N GLN A 40 21.51 -4.45 7.09
CA GLN A 40 21.68 -5.11 8.39
C GLN A 40 22.27 -4.17 9.44
N LEU A 41 23.31 -3.39 9.09
CA LEU A 41 23.90 -2.40 9.99
C LEU A 41 22.90 -1.31 10.39
N ALA A 42 22.10 -0.81 9.44
CA ALA A 42 21.07 0.19 9.72
C ALA A 42 19.99 -0.35 10.68
N GLN A 43 19.56 -1.60 10.49
CA GLN A 43 18.59 -2.25 11.37
C GLN A 43 19.15 -2.45 12.79
N ALA A 44 20.40 -2.88 12.91
CA ALA A 44 21.07 -3.03 14.21
C ALA A 44 21.26 -1.68 14.92
N PHE A 45 21.57 -0.62 14.19
CA PHE A 45 21.66 0.72 14.76
C PHE A 45 20.30 1.20 15.30
N ALA A 46 19.23 1.03 14.53
CA ALA A 46 17.88 1.42 14.94
C ALA A 46 17.40 0.63 16.17
N ALA A 47 17.69 -0.66 16.26
CA ALA A 47 17.32 -1.51 17.39
C ALA A 47 17.99 -1.11 18.72
N ASN A 48 19.17 -0.48 18.65
CA ASN A 48 19.94 -0.04 19.81
C ASN A 48 19.76 1.44 20.15
N ALA A 49 18.93 2.18 19.40
CA ALA A 49 18.73 3.60 19.61
C ALA A 49 17.89 3.87 20.86
N MET A 50 18.39 4.74 21.75
CA MET A 50 17.66 5.22 22.92
C MET A 50 16.79 6.44 22.55
N PRO A 51 15.57 6.57 23.10
CA PRO A 51 14.75 7.75 22.88
C PRO A 51 15.46 9.00 23.43
N GLN A 52 15.78 9.94 22.54
CA GLN A 52 16.38 11.23 22.89
C GLN A 52 15.32 12.32 22.90
N LYS A 53 15.51 13.36 23.72
CA LYS A 53 14.63 14.53 23.70
C LYS A 53 14.89 15.33 22.43
N PHE A 54 13.84 15.95 21.88
CA PHE A 54 13.94 16.78 20.67
C PHE A 54 15.03 17.87 20.80
N GLN A 55 15.12 18.51 21.96
CA GLN A 55 16.08 19.57 22.24
C GLN A 55 17.55 19.11 22.16
N ASP A 56 17.82 17.84 22.43
CA ASP A 56 19.17 17.26 22.39
C ASP A 56 19.56 16.82 20.96
N MET A 57 18.57 16.51 20.12
CA MET A 57 18.80 16.06 18.73
C MET A 57 18.94 17.21 17.74
N VAL A 58 18.38 18.37 18.05
CA VAL A 58 18.20 19.46 17.07
C VAL A 58 18.83 20.77 17.58
N PRO A 59 19.52 21.54 16.72
CA PRO A 59 20.10 22.82 17.11
C PRO A 59 19.09 23.81 17.74
N PRO A 60 19.53 24.71 18.65
CA PRO A 60 18.65 25.60 19.39
C PRO A 60 17.73 26.49 18.54
N TYR A 61 18.17 26.90 17.35
CA TYR A 61 17.36 27.76 16.46
C TYR A 61 16.12 27.06 15.89
N LEU A 62 16.06 25.73 15.95
CA LEU A 62 14.91 24.95 15.50
C LEU A 62 13.96 24.57 16.65
N HIS A 63 14.32 24.88 17.90
CA HIS A 63 13.47 24.57 19.05
C HIS A 63 12.11 25.28 18.97
N THR A 64 12.04 26.44 18.29
CA THR A 64 10.79 27.16 18.04
C THR A 64 9.84 26.43 17.08
N PHE A 65 10.34 25.50 16.28
CA PHE A 65 9.57 24.74 15.28
C PHE A 65 9.33 23.29 15.71
N GLU A 66 9.35 23.01 17.03
CA GLU A 66 9.11 21.67 17.58
C GLU A 66 7.79 21.06 17.06
N ASP A 67 6.79 21.91 16.85
CA ASP A 67 5.50 21.57 16.27
C ASP A 67 5.62 20.96 14.86
N VAL A 68 6.48 21.49 14.00
CA VAL A 68 6.72 20.97 12.64
C VAL A 68 7.33 19.56 12.65
N PHE A 69 8.10 19.23 13.68
CA PHE A 69 8.71 17.90 13.84
C PHE A 69 7.85 16.91 14.64
N SER A 70 6.70 17.37 15.16
CA SER A 70 5.78 16.52 15.90
C SER A 70 5.05 15.57 14.96
N LYS A 71 5.17 14.26 15.23
CA LYS A 71 4.45 13.22 14.48
C LYS A 71 2.94 13.46 14.47
N ALA A 72 2.38 13.86 15.61
CA ALA A 72 0.93 14.09 15.74
C ALA A 72 0.44 15.26 14.86
N LEU A 73 1.24 16.32 14.69
CA LEU A 73 0.89 17.43 13.81
C LEU A 73 1.17 17.11 12.34
N PHE A 74 2.20 16.31 12.06
CA PHE A 74 2.50 15.82 10.72
C PHE A 74 1.37 14.94 10.16
N ASP A 75 0.76 14.11 11.00
CA ASP A 75 -0.32 13.21 10.60
C ASP A 75 -1.65 13.96 10.31
N LEU A 76 -1.77 15.24 10.68
CA LEU A 76 -2.95 16.05 10.39
C LEU A 76 -2.88 16.65 8.98
N LEU A 77 -3.98 16.51 8.23
CA LEU A 77 -4.10 17.18 6.93
C LEU A 77 -4.20 18.71 7.10
N PRO A 78 -3.51 19.48 6.25
CA PRO A 78 -3.68 20.92 6.23
C PRO A 78 -5.07 21.30 5.73
N GLU A 79 -5.53 22.49 6.14
CA GLU A 79 -6.77 23.06 5.62
C GLU A 79 -6.70 23.28 4.10
N CYS A 80 -7.85 23.10 3.44
CA CYS A 80 -8.04 23.37 2.01
C CYS A 80 -7.72 24.84 1.70
N LYS A 81 -6.86 25.07 0.71
CA LYS A 81 -6.42 26.40 0.29
C LYS A 81 -6.77 26.65 -1.18
N ARG A 82 -6.78 27.94 -1.56
CA ARG A 82 -7.00 28.35 -2.96
C ARG A 82 -5.96 27.83 -3.96
N TRP A 83 -4.87 27.23 -3.48
CA TRP A 83 -3.74 26.71 -4.25
C TRP A 83 -3.63 25.19 -4.13
N ASP A 84 -4.70 24.52 -3.72
CA ASP A 84 -4.71 23.07 -3.65
C ASP A 84 -4.48 22.47 -5.03
N HIS A 85 -3.80 21.32 -5.05
CA HIS A 85 -3.47 20.64 -6.28
C HIS A 85 -4.74 20.14 -6.97
N ALA A 86 -4.99 20.65 -8.18
CA ALA A 86 -6.03 20.16 -9.07
C ALA A 86 -5.40 19.31 -10.17
N ILE A 87 -6.03 18.19 -10.49
CA ILE A 87 -5.68 17.35 -11.63
C ILE A 87 -6.68 17.67 -12.75
N GLU A 88 -6.24 18.48 -13.71
CA GLU A 88 -7.06 18.83 -14.88
C GLU A 88 -6.97 17.70 -15.92
N LEU A 89 -8.12 17.11 -16.24
CA LEU A 89 -8.22 16.08 -17.27
C LEU A 89 -8.33 16.73 -18.66
N LEU A 90 -7.75 16.08 -19.66
CA LEU A 90 -7.95 16.49 -21.05
C LEU A 90 -9.43 16.27 -21.44
N PRO A 91 -10.04 17.17 -22.24
CA PRO A 91 -11.48 17.15 -22.52
C PRO A 91 -11.99 15.86 -23.17
N ASP A 92 -11.15 15.17 -23.94
CA ASP A 92 -11.49 13.92 -24.63
C ASP A 92 -10.89 12.68 -23.95
N SER A 93 -10.44 12.80 -22.69
CA SER A 93 -9.86 11.67 -21.97
C SER A 93 -10.92 10.69 -21.49
N THR A 94 -10.76 9.42 -21.84
CA THR A 94 -11.62 8.33 -21.36
C THR A 94 -11.06 7.76 -20.05
N PRO A 95 -11.88 7.60 -19.00
CA PRO A 95 -11.42 7.02 -17.75
C PRO A 95 -10.99 5.57 -17.95
N SER A 96 -9.87 5.18 -17.36
CA SER A 96 -9.36 3.81 -17.39
C SER A 96 -9.47 3.15 -16.01
N SER A 97 -9.98 1.92 -15.99
CA SER A 97 -9.99 1.06 -14.81
C SER A 97 -9.10 -0.14 -15.08
N CYS A 98 -7.99 -0.21 -14.37
CA CYS A 98 -7.07 -1.34 -14.42
C CYS A 98 -7.48 -2.43 -13.41
N LYS A 99 -7.16 -3.68 -13.74
CA LYS A 99 -7.37 -4.81 -12.81
C LYS A 99 -6.35 -4.74 -11.68
N VAL A 100 -6.78 -5.09 -10.47
CA VAL A 100 -5.91 -5.22 -9.29
C VAL A 100 -5.07 -6.49 -9.45
N TYR A 101 -3.77 -6.41 -9.12
CA TYR A 101 -2.90 -7.57 -9.10
C TYR A 101 -3.27 -8.49 -7.93
N PRO A 102 -3.24 -9.82 -8.11
CA PRO A 102 -3.38 -10.75 -7.00
C PRO A 102 -2.26 -10.49 -5.97
N LEU A 103 -2.64 -10.30 -4.71
CA LEU A 103 -1.71 -10.11 -3.60
C LEU A 103 -1.54 -11.41 -2.82
N MET A 104 -0.32 -11.66 -2.34
CA MET A 104 -0.05 -12.75 -1.39
C MET A 104 -0.74 -12.46 -0.04
N PRO A 105 -1.02 -13.45 0.81
CA PRO A 105 -1.69 -13.22 2.10
C PRO A 105 -1.00 -12.14 2.95
N ARG A 106 0.33 -12.19 3.05
CA ARG A 106 1.13 -11.19 3.77
C ARG A 106 1.01 -9.78 3.16
N GLU A 107 0.96 -9.69 1.84
CA GLU A 107 0.78 -8.42 1.14
C GLU A 107 -0.62 -7.85 1.35
N GLN A 108 -1.63 -8.72 1.38
CA GLN A 108 -3.01 -8.33 1.66
C GLN A 108 -3.17 -7.78 3.10
N ASP A 109 -2.53 -8.41 4.09
CA ASP A 109 -2.56 -7.95 5.47
C ASP A 109 -1.92 -6.56 5.64
N GLU A 110 -0.79 -6.33 4.96
CA GLU A 110 -0.10 -5.03 4.93
C GLU A 110 -0.94 -3.97 4.21
N LEU A 111 -1.60 -4.33 3.09
CA LEU A 111 -2.54 -3.43 2.41
C LEU A 111 -3.71 -3.06 3.31
N ASN A 112 -4.31 -4.02 4.00
CA ASN A 112 -5.45 -3.76 4.91
C ASN A 112 -5.03 -2.83 6.06
N THR A 113 -3.86 -3.06 6.64
CA THR A 113 -3.29 -2.20 7.70
C THR A 113 -3.08 -0.78 7.19
N PHE A 114 -2.45 -0.64 6.01
CA PHE A 114 -2.24 0.67 5.39
C PHE A 114 -3.56 1.41 5.13
N LEU A 115 -4.56 0.72 4.59
CA LEU A 115 -5.88 1.31 4.33
C LEU A 115 -6.54 1.78 5.62
N GLN A 116 -6.50 0.97 6.67
CA GLN A 116 -7.09 1.34 7.95
C GLN A 116 -6.42 2.57 8.55
N GLU A 117 -5.08 2.60 8.61
CA GLU A 117 -4.32 3.74 9.14
C GLU A 117 -4.64 5.05 8.40
N ASN A 118 -4.72 5.00 7.07
CA ASN A 118 -4.98 6.19 6.24
C ASN A 118 -6.46 6.61 6.24
N LEU A 119 -7.38 5.68 6.49
CA LEU A 119 -8.80 6.00 6.71
C LEU A 119 -9.00 6.66 8.07
N ASP A 120 -8.33 6.15 9.10
CA ASP A 120 -8.39 6.68 10.47
C ASP A 120 -7.74 8.08 10.54
N SER A 121 -6.65 8.32 9.81
CA SER A 121 -6.02 9.65 9.69
C SER A 121 -6.78 10.61 8.78
N GLY A 122 -7.71 10.11 7.96
CA GLY A 122 -8.44 10.90 6.96
C GLY A 122 -7.63 11.27 5.72
N HIS A 123 -6.44 10.69 5.52
CA HIS A 123 -5.60 10.91 4.33
C HIS A 123 -6.24 10.36 3.06
N ILE A 124 -7.02 9.29 3.19
CA ILE A 124 -7.83 8.73 2.12
C ILE A 124 -9.29 8.61 2.55
N CYS A 125 -10.20 8.55 1.58
CA CYS A 125 -11.61 8.30 1.83
C CYS A 125 -12.18 7.34 0.79
N PRO A 126 -13.21 6.54 1.14
CA PRO A 126 -13.88 5.68 0.16
C PRO A 126 -14.54 6.52 -0.93
N PHE A 127 -14.18 6.28 -2.18
CA PHE A 127 -14.73 7.00 -3.32
C PHE A 127 -15.10 6.03 -4.46
N LYS A 128 -16.15 6.36 -5.20
CA LYS A 128 -16.61 5.59 -6.38
C LYS A 128 -16.13 6.28 -7.65
N SER A 129 -14.89 5.98 -8.04
CA SER A 129 -14.29 6.53 -9.26
C SER A 129 -14.55 5.64 -10.48
N PRO A 130 -14.79 6.20 -11.68
CA PRO A 130 -14.70 5.45 -12.92
C PRO A 130 -13.25 5.08 -13.28
N MET A 131 -12.26 5.68 -12.62
CA MET A 131 -10.83 5.43 -12.80
C MET A 131 -10.25 4.64 -11.63
N ALA A 132 -9.47 3.62 -11.93
CA ALA A 132 -8.76 2.83 -10.92
C ALA A 132 -7.40 2.37 -11.45
N PHE A 133 -6.38 2.44 -10.60
CA PHE A 133 -5.03 2.01 -10.92
C PHE A 133 -4.58 0.94 -9.92
N PRO A 134 -3.79 -0.04 -10.35
CA PRO A 134 -3.30 -1.08 -9.46
C PRO A 134 -2.22 -0.50 -8.55
N VAL A 135 -2.16 -1.02 -7.33
CA VAL A 135 -1.07 -0.77 -6.38
C VAL A 135 -0.26 -2.05 -6.20
N PHE A 136 1.00 -1.92 -5.83
CA PHE A 136 1.83 -3.07 -5.49
C PHE A 136 2.74 -2.74 -4.31
N LEU A 137 3.26 -3.79 -3.66
CA LEU A 137 4.08 -3.64 -2.47
C LEU A 137 5.56 -3.89 -2.78
N ILE A 138 6.42 -3.01 -2.32
CA ILE A 138 7.88 -3.17 -2.42
C ILE A 138 8.47 -3.38 -1.03
N LYS A 139 9.36 -4.36 -0.88
CA LYS A 139 10.08 -4.58 0.37
C LYS A 139 11.10 -3.47 0.62
N LYS A 140 11.01 -2.81 1.77
CA LYS A 140 12.00 -1.86 2.29
C LYS A 140 13.20 -2.60 2.90
N LYS A 141 14.29 -1.86 3.09
CA LYS A 141 15.49 -2.32 3.80
C LYS A 141 15.19 -2.89 5.19
N ASP A 142 14.20 -2.30 5.87
CA ASP A 142 13.83 -2.64 7.25
C ASP A 142 12.94 -3.90 7.32
N GLY A 143 12.69 -4.57 6.18
CA GLY A 143 11.88 -5.79 6.09
C GLY A 143 10.37 -5.54 5.95
N LEU A 144 9.92 -4.30 6.18
CA LEU A 144 8.54 -3.85 5.98
C LEU A 144 8.20 -3.72 4.49
N LEU A 145 6.91 -3.77 4.17
CA LEU A 145 6.40 -3.50 2.83
C LEU A 145 5.98 -2.02 2.70
N ARG A 146 6.15 -1.44 1.50
CA ARG A 146 5.69 -0.09 1.17
C ARG A 146 4.75 -0.17 -0.02
N LEU A 147 3.59 0.49 0.09
CA LEU A 147 2.64 0.62 -1.00
C LEU A 147 3.19 1.59 -2.05
N VAL A 148 3.09 1.20 -3.32
CA VAL A 148 3.51 1.95 -4.51
C VAL A 148 2.38 1.97 -5.53
#